data_AF-A0A3D1CFK0-F1
#
_entry.id   AF-A0A3D1CFK0-F1
#
_cell.length_a   1.000
_cell.length_b   1.000
_cell.length_c   1.000
_cell.angle_alpha   90.00
_cell.angle_beta   90.00
_cell.angle_gamma   90.00
#
_symmetry.space_group_name_H-M   'P 1'
#
loop_
_entity.id
_entity.type
_entity.pdbx_description
1 polymer ?
#
loop_
_entity_poly.entity_id
_entity_poly.type
_entity_poly.pdbx_seq_one_letter_code
_entity_poly.pdbx_strand_id
1 'polypeptide(L)'
;INAVMLHQRQRHSEGTILQADMRGMLRALKKNKVVWYAPDQDFGRRTSVFAKFFGIKAATIPATARLAKMSGAAVVPYVPRRLPNGNYSIDIGPAWENYPIGDELADAQRVNDWVEAEIKKSPTQYLWVHRRFKTQPEGKGLFYKKN
;
A
#
# COMPACT_ATOMS: atom_id res chain seq x y z
N ILE A 1 -16.74 12.05 11.55
CA ILE A 1 -15.67 11.03 11.35
C ILE A 1 -14.38 11.65 10.79
N ASN A 2 -14.40 12.36 9.65
CA ASN A 2 -13.18 12.92 9.04
C ASN A 2 -12.43 13.93 9.93
N ALA A 3 -13.13 14.84 10.62
CA ALA A 3 -12.50 15.85 11.49
C ALA A 3 -11.71 15.22 12.65
N VAL A 4 -12.25 14.16 13.28
CA VAL A 4 -11.58 13.44 14.36
C VAL A 4 -10.32 12.73 13.84
N MET A 5 -10.40 12.05 12.69
CA MET A 5 -9.22 11.40 12.10
C MET A 5 -8.12 12.41 11.71
N LEU A 6 -8.49 13.55 11.12
CA LEU A 6 -7.54 14.59 10.76
C LEU A 6 -6.84 15.18 11.98
N HIS A 7 -7.60 15.47 13.03
CA HIS A 7 -7.07 15.99 14.29
C HIS A 7 -6.07 15.02 14.92
N GLN A 8 -6.36 13.72 14.96
CA GLN A 8 -5.45 12.72 15.53
C GLN A 8 -4.19 12.51 14.68
N ARG A 9 -4.29 12.62 13.34
CA ARG A 9 -3.13 12.52 12.45
C ARG A 9 -2.18 13.71 12.63
N GLN A 10 -2.71 14.93 12.68
CA GLN A 10 -1.92 16.16 12.84
C GLN A 10 -1.14 16.23 14.17
N ARG A 11 -1.56 15.48 15.20
CA ARG A 11 -0.80 15.36 16.46
C ARG A 11 0.50 14.60 16.30
N HIS A 12 0.57 13.70 15.32
CA HIS A 12 1.69 12.75 15.16
C HIS A 12 2.35 12.85 13.77
N SER A 13 1.93 13.78 12.92
CA SER A 13 2.52 14.07 11.63
C SER A 13 2.49 15.57 11.34
N GLU A 14 3.45 16.06 10.54
CA GLU A 14 3.50 17.46 10.10
C GLU A 14 2.31 17.88 9.23
N GLY A 15 1.52 16.91 8.75
CA GLY A 15 0.35 17.16 7.94
C GLY A 15 -0.31 15.87 7.44
N THR A 16 -1.45 16.03 6.78
CA THR A 16 -2.15 14.95 6.07
C THR A 16 -2.23 15.30 4.60
N ILE A 17 -1.80 14.38 3.74
CA ILE A 17 -1.93 14.50 2.29
C ILE A 17 -3.10 13.62 1.88
N LEU A 18 -4.05 14.19 1.11
CA LEU A 18 -5.16 13.41 0.59
C LEU A 18 -4.65 12.35 -0.37
N GLN A 19 -5.29 11.18 -0.37
CA GLN A 19 -4.89 10.07 -1.22
C GLN A 19 -4.84 10.43 -2.72
N ALA A 20 -5.77 11.26 -3.19
CA ALA A 20 -5.81 11.72 -4.57
C ALA A 20 -4.70 12.75 -4.91
N ASP A 21 -4.04 13.34 -3.91
CA ASP A 21 -3.00 14.35 -4.10
C ASP A 21 -1.60 13.73 -4.24
N MET A 22 -1.40 13.01 -5.35
CA MET A 22 -0.11 12.45 -5.71
C MET A 22 0.99 13.52 -5.84
N ARG A 23 0.63 14.73 -6.29
CA ARG A 23 1.57 15.85 -6.40
C ARG A 23 2.02 16.32 -5.02
N GLY A 24 1.12 16.35 -4.04
CA GLY A 24 1.41 16.63 -2.64
C GLY A 24 2.40 15.64 -2.05
N MET A 25 2.17 14.34 -2.25
CA MET A 25 3.10 13.29 -1.80
C MET A 25 4.49 13.49 -2.40
N LEU A 26 4.56 13.72 -3.71
CA LEU A 26 5.81 14.00 -4.43
C LEU A 26 6.54 15.25 -3.92
N ARG A 27 5.82 16.34 -3.67
CA ARG A 27 6.39 17.56 -3.09
C ARG A 27 6.96 17.32 -1.69
N ALA A 28 6.27 16.54 -0.86
CA ALA A 28 6.74 16.20 0.49
C ALA A 28 8.04 15.37 0.42
N LEU A 29 8.06 14.32 -0.40
CA LEU A 29 9.25 13.48 -0.58
C LEU A 29 10.45 14.29 -1.11
N LYS A 30 10.25 15.18 -2.10
CA LYS A 30 11.31 16.07 -2.60
C LYS A 30 11.82 17.09 -1.58
N LYS A 31 11.04 17.37 -0.52
CA LYS A 31 11.45 18.18 0.63
C LYS A 31 12.07 17.34 1.75
N ASN A 32 12.50 16.11 1.45
CA ASN A 32 13.08 15.16 2.39
C ASN A 32 12.15 14.86 3.59
N LYS A 33 10.84 14.85 3.36
CA LYS A 33 9.84 14.45 4.36
C LYS A 33 9.50 12.97 4.21
N VAL A 34 9.12 12.35 5.33
CA VAL A 34 8.62 10.98 5.34
C VAL A 34 7.14 10.96 4.94
N VAL A 35 6.78 10.08 4.02
CA VAL A 35 5.39 9.83 3.63
C VAL A 35 5.05 8.37 3.94
N TRP A 36 4.06 8.18 4.82
CA TRP A 36 3.47 6.86 5.05
C TRP A 36 2.29 6.65 4.12
N TYR A 37 2.24 5.48 3.48
CA TYR A 37 1.22 5.15 2.49
C TYR A 37 0.99 3.62 2.46
N ALA A 38 -0.27 3.19 2.30
CA ALA A 38 -0.66 1.79 2.20
C ALA A 38 -0.90 1.39 0.72
N PRO A 39 -0.14 0.42 0.15
CA PRO A 39 -0.23 0.07 -1.29
C PRO A 39 -1.36 -0.88 -1.69
N ASP A 40 -2.01 -1.53 -0.73
CA ASP A 40 -2.64 -2.84 -0.90
C ASP A 40 -4.14 -2.79 -1.22
N GLN A 41 -4.65 -1.62 -1.58
CA GLN A 41 -6.05 -1.41 -1.94
C GLN A 41 -6.32 -1.49 -3.46
N ASP A 42 -7.57 -1.84 -3.81
CA ASP A 42 -8.03 -1.99 -5.19
C ASP A 42 -8.79 -0.72 -5.63
N PHE A 43 -8.19 0.04 -6.56
CA PHE A 43 -8.73 1.28 -7.15
C PHE A 43 -9.32 1.09 -8.55
N GLY A 44 -9.53 -0.16 -8.96
CA GLY A 44 -10.06 -0.48 -10.27
C GLY A 44 -9.00 -0.54 -11.37
N ARG A 45 -9.47 -0.92 -12.57
CA ARG A 45 -8.61 -1.29 -13.71
C ARG A 45 -7.77 -0.13 -14.26
N ARG A 46 -8.35 1.08 -14.31
CA ARG A 46 -7.74 2.23 -15.02
C ARG A 46 -6.38 2.63 -14.46
N THR A 47 -6.15 2.43 -13.16
CA THR A 47 -4.96 2.90 -12.45
C THR A 47 -4.06 1.75 -12.00
N SER A 48 -4.33 0.53 -12.45
CA SER A 48 -3.72 -0.68 -11.88
C SER A 48 -3.09 -1.55 -12.94
N VAL A 49 -2.00 -2.21 -12.56
CA VAL A 49 -1.48 -3.40 -13.25
C VAL A 49 -2.00 -4.66 -12.54
N PHE A 50 -2.04 -5.79 -13.24
CA PHE A 50 -2.54 -7.04 -12.68
C PHE A 50 -1.40 -7.95 -12.21
N ALA A 51 -0.81 -7.59 -11.07
CA ALA A 51 0.14 -8.42 -10.34
C ALA A 51 -0.60 -9.51 -9.53
N LYS A 52 0.07 -10.64 -9.25
CA LYS A 52 -0.50 -11.71 -8.42
C LYS A 52 -0.49 -11.30 -6.95
N PHE A 53 -1.54 -11.71 -6.24
CA PHE A 53 -1.69 -11.62 -4.80
C PHE A 53 -2.34 -12.92 -4.30
N PHE A 54 -1.60 -13.71 -3.53
CA PHE A 54 -1.87 -15.12 -3.19
C PHE A 54 -2.17 -15.96 -4.43
N GLY A 55 -1.36 -15.79 -5.48
CA GLY A 55 -1.48 -16.53 -6.75
C GLY A 55 -2.59 -16.04 -7.69
N ILE A 56 -3.53 -15.21 -7.22
CA ILE A 56 -4.63 -14.66 -8.00
C ILE A 56 -4.24 -13.28 -8.53
N LYS A 57 -4.50 -12.98 -9.81
CA LYS A 57 -4.27 -11.64 -10.36
C LYS A 57 -5.18 -10.62 -9.65
N ALA A 58 -4.59 -9.57 -9.09
CA ALA A 58 -5.30 -8.53 -8.39
C ALA A 58 -4.91 -7.15 -8.94
N ALA A 59 -5.88 -6.25 -9.08
CA ALA A 59 -5.61 -4.88 -9.47
C ALA A 59 -4.70 -4.21 -8.43
N THR A 60 -3.47 -3.90 -8.81
CA THR A 60 -2.41 -3.40 -7.94
C THR A 60 -1.90 -2.08 -8.50
N ILE A 61 -1.83 -1.04 -7.67
CA ILE A 61 -1.38 0.27 -8.13
C ILE A 61 0.14 0.31 -8.17
N PRO A 62 0.77 0.74 -9.29
CA PRO A 62 2.21 0.97 -9.35
C PRO A 62 2.65 2.27 -8.65
N ALA A 63 1.86 2.79 -7.69
CA ALA A 63 2.10 4.08 -7.06
C ALA A 63 3.40 4.13 -6.25
N THR A 64 3.75 3.04 -5.53
CA THR A 64 5.04 2.95 -4.79
C THR A 64 6.20 3.21 -5.74
N ALA A 65 6.25 2.46 -6.85
CA ALA A 65 7.31 2.55 -7.84
C ALA A 65 7.38 3.94 -8.47
N ARG A 66 6.23 4.50 -8.85
CA ARG A 66 6.17 5.85 -9.43
C ARG A 66 6.67 6.92 -8.45
N LEU A 67 6.23 6.88 -7.20
CA LEU A 67 6.68 7.82 -6.16
C LEU A 67 8.18 7.71 -5.92
N ALA A 68 8.70 6.50 -5.75
CA ALA A 68 10.13 6.26 -5.54
C ALA A 68 10.97 6.73 -6.74
N LYS A 69 10.59 6.35 -7.97
CA LYS A 69 11.30 6.77 -9.21
C LYS A 69 11.34 8.28 -9.37
N MET A 70 10.20 8.96 -9.16
CA MET A 70 10.09 10.40 -9.43
C MET A 70 10.70 11.28 -8.32
N SER A 71 10.80 10.77 -7.10
CA SER A 71 11.35 11.50 -5.95
C SER A 71 12.79 11.12 -5.60
N GLY A 72 13.25 9.93 -6.00
CA GLY A 72 14.51 9.35 -5.51
C GLY A 72 14.44 8.82 -4.08
N ALA A 73 13.25 8.79 -3.46
CA ALA A 73 13.09 8.37 -2.07
C ALA A 73 13.26 6.86 -1.90
N ALA A 74 13.89 6.46 -0.79
CA ALA A 74 13.95 5.07 -0.36
C ALA A 74 12.56 4.55 0.04
N VAL A 75 12.26 3.31 -0.33
CA VAL A 75 11.04 2.61 0.12
C VAL A 75 11.39 1.76 1.32
N VAL A 76 10.78 2.08 2.47
CA VAL A 76 11.05 1.40 3.75
C VAL A 76 9.79 0.67 4.21
N PRO A 77 9.84 -0.66 4.40
CA PRO A 77 8.74 -1.44 4.98
C PRO A 77 8.37 -0.96 6.39
N TYR A 78 7.07 -0.81 6.63
CA TYR A 78 6.51 -0.43 7.94
C TYR A 78 5.31 -1.34 8.26
N VAL A 79 5.41 -2.12 9.34
CA VAL A 79 4.39 -3.14 9.68
C VAL A 79 3.97 -3.00 11.15
N PRO A 80 2.81 -2.38 11.42
CA PRO A 80 2.24 -2.39 12.76
C PRO A 80 1.55 -3.73 13.03
N ARG A 81 1.79 -4.35 14.19
CA ARG A 81 1.07 -5.56 14.64
C ARG A 81 0.59 -5.42 16.07
N ARG A 82 -0.65 -5.82 16.32
CA ARG A 82 -1.23 -5.91 17.66
C ARG A 82 -0.72 -7.18 18.35
N LEU A 83 -0.27 -7.04 19.59
CA LEU A 83 0.21 -8.12 20.44
C LEU A 83 -0.95 -8.68 21.30
N PRO A 84 -0.83 -9.93 21.82
CA PRO A 84 -1.89 -10.54 22.63
C PRO A 84 -2.30 -9.74 23.87
N ASN A 85 -1.36 -8.98 24.45
CA ASN A 85 -1.58 -8.12 25.62
C ASN A 85 -2.26 -6.78 25.29
N GLY A 86 -2.65 -6.53 24.03
CA GLY A 86 -3.29 -5.30 23.59
C GLY A 86 -2.33 -4.17 23.18
N ASN A 87 -1.02 -4.34 23.38
CA ASN A 87 -0.01 -3.40 22.88
C ASN A 87 0.23 -3.58 21.38
N TYR A 88 1.00 -2.68 20.79
CA TYR A 88 1.41 -2.75 19.39
C TYR A 88 2.92 -2.81 19.28
N SER A 89 3.39 -3.61 18.31
CA SER A 89 4.76 -3.60 17.81
C SER A 89 4.77 -2.93 16.44
N ILE A 90 5.87 -2.27 16.10
CA ILE A 90 6.10 -1.70 14.78
C ILE A 90 7.42 -2.27 14.28
N ASP A 91 7.35 -3.04 13.21
CA ASP A 91 8.55 -3.47 12.50
C ASP A 91 8.86 -2.47 11.39
N ILE A 92 10.06 -1.92 11.41
CA ILE A 92 10.61 -1.11 10.33
C ILE A 92 11.69 -1.94 9.65
N GLY A 93 11.44 -2.33 8.40
CA GLY A 93 12.39 -3.13 7.62
C GLY A 93 13.53 -2.28 7.05
N PRO A 94 14.56 -2.92 6.48
CA PRO A 94 15.56 -2.20 5.70
C PRO A 94 14.93 -1.57 4.46
N ALA A 95 15.50 -0.45 4.01
CA ALA A 95 15.13 0.12 2.73
C ALA A 95 15.31 -0.91 1.60
N TRP A 96 14.37 -0.95 0.67
CA TRP A 96 14.49 -1.85 -0.48
C TRP A 96 15.60 -1.41 -1.41
N GLU A 97 16.55 -2.32 -1.62
CA GLU A 97 17.58 -2.17 -2.64
C GLU A 97 17.02 -2.46 -4.03
N ASN A 98 17.57 -1.76 -5.03
CA ASN A 98 17.22 -1.94 -6.45
C ASN A 98 15.70 -1.89 -6.69
N TYR A 99 15.03 -0.89 -6.10
CA TYR A 99 13.61 -0.64 -6.29
C TYR A 99 13.36 0.85 -6.51
N PRO A 100 12.55 1.23 -7.51
CA PRO A 100 11.94 0.39 -8.54
C PRO A 100 12.95 -0.03 -9.63
N ILE A 101 12.65 -1.11 -10.35
CA ILE A 101 13.47 -1.56 -11.51
C ILE A 101 12.98 -0.98 -12.84
N GLY A 102 11.80 -0.36 -12.87
CA GLY A 102 11.27 0.32 -14.05
C GLY A 102 10.28 -0.50 -14.89
N ASP A 103 9.99 -1.73 -14.48
CA ASP A 103 8.87 -2.54 -14.98
C ASP A 103 7.72 -2.45 -13.98
N GLU A 104 6.63 -1.79 -14.36
CA GLU A 104 5.49 -1.57 -13.46
C GLU A 104 4.87 -2.86 -12.92
N LEU A 105 4.84 -3.94 -13.71
CA LEU A 105 4.27 -5.21 -13.28
C LEU A 105 5.20 -5.91 -12.30
N ALA A 106 6.49 -5.97 -12.59
CA ALA A 106 7.48 -6.58 -11.69
C ALA A 106 7.59 -5.80 -10.37
N ASP A 107 7.60 -4.46 -10.45
CA ASP A 107 7.63 -3.59 -9.27
C ASP A 107 6.37 -3.73 -8.41
N ALA A 108 5.19 -3.90 -9.04
CA ALA A 108 3.95 -4.17 -8.32
C ALA A 108 3.93 -5.59 -7.73
N GLN A 109 4.50 -6.57 -8.43
CA GLN A 109 4.61 -7.95 -7.94
C GLN A 109 5.47 -8.00 -6.67
N ARG A 110 6.63 -7.32 -6.65
CA ARG A 110 7.50 -7.25 -5.46
C ARG A 110 6.76 -6.67 -4.25
N VAL A 111 5.91 -5.67 -4.45
CA VAL A 111 5.07 -5.10 -3.39
C VAL A 111 4.09 -6.14 -2.87
N ASN A 112 3.36 -6.83 -3.76
CA ASN A 112 2.41 -7.86 -3.36
C ASN A 112 3.10 -9.03 -2.64
N ASP A 113 4.24 -9.51 -3.14
CA ASP A 113 4.99 -10.62 -2.53
C ASP A 113 5.42 -10.26 -1.10
N TRP A 114 5.86 -9.02 -0.88
CA TRP A 114 6.18 -8.53 0.45
C TRP A 114 4.93 -8.45 1.34
N VAL A 115 3.82 -7.90 0.85
CA VAL A 115 2.56 -7.85 1.62
C VAL A 115 2.09 -9.27 1.97
N GLU A 116 2.15 -10.23 1.05
CA GLU A 116 1.81 -11.63 1.30
C GLU A 116 2.68 -12.24 2.39
N ALA A 117 3.98 -11.99 2.36
CA ALA A 117 4.91 -12.48 3.38
C ALA A 117 4.55 -11.92 4.77
N GLU A 118 4.19 -10.64 4.87
CA GLU A 118 3.77 -10.03 6.13
C GLU A 118 2.39 -10.52 6.61
N ILE A 119 1.44 -10.73 5.69
CA ILE A 119 0.13 -11.31 6.01
C ILE A 119 0.31 -12.73 6.55
N LYS A 120 1.17 -13.56 5.96
CA LYS A 120 1.42 -14.93 6.42
C LYS A 120 1.89 -15.00 7.88
N LYS A 121 2.59 -13.96 8.37
CA LYS A 121 3.02 -13.87 9.78
C LYS A 121 1.87 -13.56 10.74
N SER A 122 0.80 -12.90 10.29
CA SER A 122 -0.33 -12.50 11.12
C SER A 122 -1.62 -12.41 10.31
N PRO A 123 -2.13 -13.55 9.78
CA PRO A 123 -3.19 -13.56 8.80
C PRO A 123 -4.48 -12.95 9.34
N THR A 124 -4.77 -13.12 10.63
CA THR A 124 -5.97 -12.57 11.27
C THR A 124 -5.98 -11.05 11.40
N GLN A 125 -4.84 -10.37 11.22
CA GLN A 125 -4.72 -8.92 11.37
C GLN A 125 -4.81 -8.17 10.03
N TYR A 126 -4.88 -8.87 8.91
CA TYR A 126 -5.09 -8.25 7.62
C TYR A 126 -6.55 -7.81 7.44
N LEU A 127 -6.78 -6.69 6.75
CA LEU A 127 -8.13 -6.14 6.53
C LEU A 127 -8.88 -6.93 5.44
N TRP A 128 -9.24 -8.19 5.72
CA TRP A 128 -9.93 -9.08 4.77
C TRP A 128 -11.32 -8.61 4.32
N VAL A 129 -11.92 -7.67 5.05
CA VAL A 129 -13.20 -7.03 4.66
C VAL A 129 -13.04 -6.22 3.36
N HIS A 130 -11.83 -5.74 3.07
CA HIS A 130 -11.55 -5.10 1.78
C HIS A 130 -11.60 -6.15 0.67
N ARG A 131 -12.45 -5.91 -0.34
CA ARG A 131 -12.61 -6.81 -1.50
C ARG A 131 -11.42 -6.69 -2.45
N ARG A 132 -10.26 -7.25 -2.05
CA ARG A 132 -8.97 -7.17 -2.76
C ARG A 132 -9.01 -7.67 -4.21
N PHE A 133 -9.91 -8.61 -4.51
CA PHE A 133 -10.03 -9.28 -5.81
C PHE A 133 -11.20 -8.76 -6.67
N LYS A 134 -11.79 -7.59 -6.33
CA LYS A 134 -13.07 -7.16 -6.95
C LYS A 134 -12.90 -6.80 -8.41
N THR A 135 -11.70 -6.31 -8.76
CA THR A 135 -11.30 -6.00 -10.13
C THR A 135 -10.36 -7.11 -10.62
N GLN A 136 -10.82 -7.88 -11.62
CA GLN A 136 -10.03 -8.93 -12.28
C GLN A 136 -9.66 -8.50 -13.73
N PRO A 137 -8.62 -9.11 -14.34
CA PRO A 137 -8.28 -8.87 -15.73
C PRO A 137 -9.43 -9.18 -16.69
N GLU A 138 -10.23 -10.21 -16.39
CA GLU A 138 -11.32 -10.72 -17.22
C GLU A 138 -12.67 -10.04 -16.92
N GLY A 139 -12.78 -9.23 -15.85
CA GLY A 139 -14.03 -8.57 -15.48
C GLY A 139 -14.16 -8.27 -13.98
N LYS A 140 -15.35 -7.86 -13.52
CA LYS A 140 -15.62 -7.60 -12.10
C LYS A 140 -16.40 -8.76 -11.48
N GLY A 141 -16.04 -9.12 -10.23
CA GLY A 141 -16.92 -9.92 -9.37
C GLY A 141 -16.94 -11.43 -9.62
N LEU A 142 -15.88 -12.01 -10.19
CA LEU A 142 -15.77 -13.49 -10.30
C LEU A 142 -15.68 -14.17 -8.93
N PHE A 143 -15.05 -13.51 -7.94
CA PHE A 143 -14.82 -14.06 -6.61
C PHE A 143 -15.79 -13.56 -5.53
N TYR A 144 -16.64 -12.59 -5.84
CA TYR A 144 -17.60 -12.04 -4.89
C TYR A 144 -18.99 -12.15 -5.47
N LYS A 145 -19.92 -12.77 -4.71
CA LYS A 145 -21.33 -12.77 -5.08
C LYS A 145 -21.79 -11.33 -5.30
N LYS A 146 -22.53 -11.11 -6.39
CA LYS A 146 -23.28 -9.85 -6.56
C LYS A 146 -24.31 -9.81 -5.44
N ASN A 147 -24.26 -8.75 -4.64
CA ASN A 147 -25.40 -8.35 -3.82
C ASN A 147 -26.36 -7.56 -4.71
#